data_AF-A0A3B9BF73-F1
#
_entry.id   AF-A0A3B9BF73-F1
#
_cell.length_a   1.000
_cell.length_b   1.000
_cell.length_c   1.000
_cell.angle_alpha   90.00
_cell.angle_beta   90.00
_cell.angle_gamma   90.00
#
_symmetry.space_group_name_H-M   'P 1'
#
loop_
_entity.id
_entity.type
_entity.pdbx_description
1 polymer ?
#
loop_
_entity_poly.entity_id
_entity_poly.type
_entity_poly.pdbx_seq_one_letter_code
_entity_poly.pdbx_strand_id
1 'polypeptide(L)' 'MLLEVTTQIEGHTICALGDAAAWPIQGLIRHFRGVIEERIAGKRGQIAAE' A
#
# COMPACT_ATOMS: atom_id res chain seq x y z
N MET A 1 5.42 -6.41 4.61
CA MET A 1 4.79 -5.93 3.35
C MET A 1 3.97 -4.65 3.60
N LEU A 2 3.63 -3.81 2.61
CA LEU A 2 2.87 -2.55 2.85
C LEU A 2 1.51 -2.77 3.56
N LEU A 3 0.81 -3.87 3.22
CA LEU A 3 -0.45 -4.25 3.85
C LEU A 3 -0.31 -4.52 5.35
N GLU A 4 0.81 -5.10 5.77
CA GLU A 4 1.12 -5.38 7.17
C GLU A 4 1.36 -4.09 7.97
N VAL A 5 1.97 -3.09 7.35
CA VAL A 5 2.16 -1.77 7.97
C VAL A 5 0.80 -1.12 8.23
N THR A 6 -0.13 -1.20 7.28
CA THR A 6 -1.47 -0.65 7.48
C THR A 6 -2.23 -1.32 8.62
N THR A 7 -2.02 -2.62 8.86
CA THR A 7 -2.62 -3.33 10.00
C THR A 7 -1.95 -3.01 11.33
N GLN A 8 -0.67 -2.62 11.31
CA GLN A 8 0.03 -2.15 12.52
C GLN A 8 -0.39 -0.73 12.90
N ILE A 9 -0.88 0.07 11.96
CA ILE A 9 -1.40 1.42 12.23
C ILE A 9 -2.86 1.37 12.71
N GLU A 10 -3.68 0.53 12.07
CA GLU A 10 -5.08 0.37 12.41
C GLU A 10 -5.27 -0.02 13.89
N GLY A 11 -6.04 0.77 14.64
CA GLY A 11 -6.33 0.55 16.06
C GLY A 11 -5.16 0.82 17.01
N HIS A 12 -4.00 1.25 16.51
CA HIS A 12 -2.78 1.49 17.31
C HIS A 12 -2.34 2.96 17.31
N THR A 13 -3.27 3.88 17.02
CA THR A 13 -3.02 5.32 17.02
C THR A 13 -3.95 6.06 17.98
N ILE A 14 -3.53 7.22 18.47
CA ILE A 14 -4.26 8.00 19.48
C ILE A 14 -5.59 8.58 18.97
N CYS A 15 -5.72 8.75 17.66
CA CYS A 15 -6.91 9.32 17.02
C CYS A 15 -7.26 8.58 15.73
N ALA A 16 -8.53 8.66 15.32
CA ALA A 16 -9.07 7.96 14.16
C ALA A 16 -8.44 8.38 12.81
N LEU A 17 -7.55 9.37 12.79
CA LEU A 17 -6.81 9.74 11.58
C LEU A 17 -5.93 8.60 11.08
N GLY A 18 -5.34 7.80 11.99
CA GLY A 18 -4.53 6.65 11.61
C GLY A 18 -5.34 5.59 10.86
N ASP A 19 -6.52 5.24 11.38
CA ASP A 19 -7.44 4.30 10.75
C ASP A 19 -7.96 4.86 9.41
N ALA A 20 -8.31 6.14 9.38
CA ALA A 20 -8.74 6.84 8.16
C ALA A 20 -7.64 6.86 7.07
N ALA A 21 -6.36 6.79 7.44
CA ALA A 21 -5.25 6.66 6.50
C ALA A 21 -4.97 5.19 6.11
N ALA A 22 -5.12 4.24 7.05
CA ALA A 22 -4.85 2.83 6.83
C ALA A 22 -5.89 2.17 5.91
N TRP A 23 -7.19 2.40 6.16
CA TRP A 23 -8.26 1.72 5.43
C TRP A 23 -8.28 2.00 3.92
N PRO A 24 -8.08 3.23 3.41
CA PRO A 24 -8.00 3.47 1.97
C PRO A 24 -6.87 2.70 1.30
N ILE A 25 -5.71 2.57 1.96
CA ILE A 25 -4.57 1.81 1.42
C ILE A 25 -4.86 0.31 1.44
N GLN A 26 -5.49 -0.22 2.50
CA GLN A 26 -5.95 -1.60 2.52
C GLN A 26 -6.96 -1.88 1.39
N GLY A 27 -7.93 -0.99 1.17
CA GLY A 27 -8.89 -1.09 0.07
C GLY A 27 -8.23 -1.04 -1.31
N LEU A 28 -7.29 -0.11 -1.50
CA LEU A 28 -6.49 0.01 -2.72
C LEU A 28 -5.74 -1.29 -3.01
N ILE A 29 -5.08 -1.88 -2.00
CA ILE A 29 -4.37 -3.15 -2.15
C ILE A 29 -5.36 -4.29 -2.43
N ARG A 30 -6.52 -4.36 -1.76
CA ARG A 30 -7.50 -5.43 -1.97
C ARG A 30 -8.05 -5.46 -3.39
N HIS A 31 -8.31 -4.31 -4.00
CA HIS A 31 -8.96 -4.23 -5.31
C HIS A 31 -8.00 -4.00 -6.48
N PHE A 32 -6.86 -3.34 -6.26
CA PHE A 32 -5.96 -2.88 -7.32
C PHE A 32 -4.55 -3.47 -7.22
N ARG A 33 -4.34 -4.54 -6.44
CA ARG A 33 -3.02 -5.20 -6.32
C ARG A 33 -2.36 -5.47 -7.67
N GLY A 34 -3.10 -5.98 -8.65
CA GLY A 34 -2.55 -6.26 -9.99
C GLY A 34 -1.97 -5.02 -10.66
N VAL A 35 -2.68 -3.88 -10.62
CA VAL A 35 -2.21 -2.60 -11.19
C VAL A 35 -0.98 -2.08 -10.44
N ILE A 36 -0.93 -2.24 -9.13
CA ILE A 36 0.24 -1.83 -8.32
C ILE A 36 1.46 -2.67 -8.70
N GLU A 37 1.30 -3.99 -8.79
CA GLU A 37 2.37 -4.92 -9.15
C GLU A 37 2.87 -4.69 -10.59
N GLU A 38 1.96 -4.45 -11.54
CA GLU A 38 2.30 -4.04 -12.92
C GLU A 38 3.14 -2.76 -12.95
N ARG A 39 2.74 -1.72 -12.21
CA ARG A 39 3.50 -0.46 -12.12
C ARG A 39 4.89 -0.64 -11.50
N ILE A 40 5.01 -1.51 -10.49
CA ILE A 40 6.31 -1.83 -9.87
C ILE A 40 7.19 -2.59 -10.87
N ALA A 41 6.63 -3.56 -11.59
CA ALA A 41 7.35 -4.30 -12.62
C ALA A 41 7.83 -3.40 -13.76
N GLY A 42 6.96 -2.51 -14.26
CA GLY A 42 7.30 -1.51 -15.27
C GLY A 42 8.42 -0.56 -14.81
N LYS A 43 8.38 -0.09 -13.55
CA LYS A 43 9.48 0.69 -12.97
C LYS A 43 10.77 -0.10 -12.80
N ARG A 44 10.70 -1.38 -12.41
CA ARG A 44 11.89 -2.25 -12.33
C ARG A 44 12.56 -2.43 -13.69
N GLY A 45 11.78 -2.55 -14.77
CA GLY A 45 12.29 -2.58 -16.13
C GLY A 45 13.00 -1.28 -16.53
N GLN A 46 12.51 -0.12 -16.05
CA GLN A 46 13.15 1.18 -16.27
C GLN A 46 14.44 1.34 -15.45
N ILE A 47 14.44 0.95 -14.17
CA ILE A 47 15.62 1.04 -13.30
C ILE A 47 16.75 0.10 -13.76
N ALA A 48 16.42 -1.05 -14.36
CA ALA A 48 17.44 -1.98 -14.87
C ALA A 48 18.03 -1.57 -16.23
N ALA A 49 17.43 -0.60 -16.92
CA ALA A 49 17.90 -0.07 -18.20
C ALA A 49 18.71 1.23 -18.05
N GLU A 50 18.79 1.78 -16.83
CA GLU A 50 19.68 2.87 -16.40
C GLU A 50 20.96 2.30 -15.80
#